data_AF-N1RBH0-F1
#
_entry.id   AF-N1RBH0-F1
#
_cell.length_a   1.000
_cell.length_b   1.000
_cell.length_c   1.000
_cell.angle_alpha   90.00
_cell.angle_beta   90.00
_cell.angle_gamma   90.00
#
_symmetry.space_group_name_H-M   'P 1'
#
loop_
_entity.id
_entity.type
_entity.pdbx_description
1 polymer ?
#
loop_
_entity_poly.entity_id
_entity_poly.type
_entity_poly.pdbx_seq_one_letter_code
_entity_poly.pdbx_strand_id
1 'polypeptide(L)'
;MPVLVVLDIGAMMQLAFLIIEENRFRPLLKALPRVFDRQGSTPTTNQSRMVEVRAPTAVTAPTLYNTESRDDSPGLVAQAWIALLAAVLGILLLVLQLFGFAKAVIGSRDKNVTADWCSTLFTRGLAVASGCEVYEVKASYSQGIGCITLKGYEQYTWLRASIIIICLSLTFQVFDLIILLLVRGTARWRGAKMKRPWFTMFSGNIILLVLIIVGVFQCQRLPKDIDQNVTVFEHIEGLNQIFACIAHLTPYGVRGAVIGWTDGFLESWGDTYSPK
;
A
#
# COMPACT_ATOMS: atom_id res chain seq x y z
N MET A 1 3.78 -3.72 5.01
CA MET A 1 4.46 -3.17 3.81
C MET A 1 4.04 -1.72 3.60
N PRO A 2 4.91 -0.74 3.87
CA PRO A 2 4.65 0.68 3.60
C PRO A 2 4.74 1.05 2.11
N VAL A 3 5.13 0.13 1.22
CA VAL A 3 5.39 0.45 -0.19
C VAL A 3 4.13 0.39 -1.07
N LEU A 4 3.13 -0.44 -0.73
CA LEU A 4 1.82 -0.41 -1.42
C LEU A 4 1.09 0.92 -1.17
N VAL A 5 1.30 1.53 0.01
CA VAL A 5 0.76 2.84 0.40
C VAL A 5 1.23 3.97 -0.54
N VAL A 6 2.43 3.84 -1.13
CA VAL A 6 3.00 4.84 -2.04
C VAL A 6 2.22 4.96 -3.35
N LEU A 7 1.68 3.86 -3.88
CA LEU A 7 0.94 3.82 -5.14
C LEU A 7 -0.42 4.53 -5.03
N ASP A 8 -1.08 4.40 -3.89
CA ASP A 8 -2.45 4.90 -3.71
C ASP A 8 -2.50 6.41 -3.49
N ILE A 9 -1.46 7.01 -2.90
CA ILE A 9 -1.41 8.46 -2.60
C ILE A 9 -1.44 9.30 -3.89
N GLY A 10 -0.68 8.92 -4.92
CA GLY A 10 -0.67 9.63 -6.19
C GLY A 10 -2.04 9.64 -6.88
N ALA A 11 -2.73 8.50 -6.85
CA ALA A 11 -4.08 8.37 -7.38
C ALA A 11 -5.11 9.18 -6.58
N MET A 12 -5.04 9.17 -5.25
CA MET A 12 -5.93 9.97 -4.38
C MET A 12 -5.72 11.47 -4.57
N MET A 13 -4.47 11.93 -4.69
CA MET A 13 -4.17 13.33 -4.99
C MET A 13 -4.71 13.75 -6.35
N GLN A 14 -4.55 12.91 -7.38
CA GLN A 14 -5.09 13.18 -8.72
C GLN A 14 -6.61 13.30 -8.69
N LEU A 15 -7.30 12.38 -8.01
CA LEU A 15 -8.75 12.35 -7.93
C LEU A 15 -9.29 13.60 -7.22
N ALA A 16 -8.70 13.99 -6.08
CA ALA A 16 -9.09 15.19 -5.36
C ALA A 16 -8.84 16.46 -6.21
N PHE A 17 -7.67 16.60 -6.84
CA PHE A 17 -7.34 17.79 -7.61
C PHE A 17 -8.16 17.93 -8.89
N LEU A 18 -8.43 16.84 -9.61
CA LEU A 18 -9.27 16.87 -10.82
C LEU A 18 -10.69 17.33 -10.49
N ILE A 19 -11.27 16.81 -9.41
CA ILE A 19 -12.63 17.19 -9.00
C ILE A 19 -12.67 18.65 -8.52
N ILE A 20 -11.67 19.09 -7.76
CA ILE A 20 -11.56 20.48 -7.29
C ILE A 20 -11.37 21.45 -8.46
N GLU A 21 -10.61 21.06 -9.49
CA GLU A 21 -10.41 21.89 -10.68
C GLU A 21 -11.67 21.97 -11.55
N GLU A 22 -12.36 20.86 -11.78
CA GLU A 22 -13.56 20.81 -12.62
C GLU A 22 -14.71 21.64 -12.03
N ASN A 23 -14.87 21.59 -10.70
CA ASN A 23 -16.01 22.23 -10.04
C ASN A 23 -15.66 23.53 -9.31
N ARG A 24 -14.38 23.89 -9.18
CA ARG A 24 -13.86 24.92 -8.25
C ARG A 24 -14.09 24.55 -6.76
N PHE A 25 -13.12 24.89 -5.90
CA PHE A 25 -13.15 24.53 -4.47
C PHE A 25 -14.34 25.10 -3.69
N ARG A 26 -14.71 26.37 -3.92
CA ARG A 26 -15.76 27.08 -3.18
C ARG A 26 -17.17 26.47 -3.32
N PRO A 27 -17.68 26.15 -4.52
CA PRO A 27 -18.99 25.51 -4.67
C PRO A 27 -19.03 24.07 -4.14
N LEU A 28 -17.93 23.30 -4.23
CA LEU A 28 -17.84 21.97 -3.60
C LEU A 28 -18.00 22.06 -2.07
N LEU A 29 -17.30 23.00 -1.43
CA LEU A 29 -17.40 23.20 0.02
C LEU A 29 -18.82 23.61 0.47
N LYS A 30 -19.52 24.39 -0.35
CA LYS A 30 -20.91 24.82 -0.10
C LYS A 30 -21.93 23.70 -0.32
N ALA A 31 -21.62 22.72 -1.15
CA ALA A 31 -22.50 21.58 -1.43
C ALA A 31 -22.39 20.46 -0.38
N LEU A 32 -21.26 20.39 0.33
CA LEU A 32 -20.97 19.42 1.38
C LEU A 32 -22.05 19.32 2.50
N PRO A 33 -22.52 20.43 3.11
CA PRO A 33 -23.53 20.35 4.18
C PRO A 33 -24.93 19.94 3.68
N ARG A 34 -25.23 20.10 2.38
CA ARG A 34 -26.56 19.80 1.81
C ARG A 34 -26.92 18.31 1.83
N VAL A 35 -25.96 17.41 2.06
CA VAL A 35 -26.21 15.96 2.25
C VAL A 35 -26.93 15.71 3.57
N PHE A 36 -26.56 16.44 4.63
CA PHE A 36 -27.15 16.29 5.95
C PHE A 36 -28.52 16.98 6.05
N ASP A 37 -28.76 18.03 5.26
CA ASP A 37 -30.08 18.69 5.19
C ASP A 37 -31.14 17.87 4.44
N ARG A 38 -30.75 16.88 3.62
CA ARG A 38 -31.70 16.16 2.75
C ARG A 38 -32.48 15.05 3.46
N GLN A 39 -32.25 14.83 4.75
CA GLN A 39 -32.97 13.81 5.53
C GLN A 39 -34.29 14.31 6.13
N GLY A 40 -34.73 15.54 5.83
CA GLY A 40 -35.94 16.14 6.41
C GLY A 40 -36.99 16.67 5.44
N SER A 41 -36.91 16.43 4.12
CA SER A 41 -37.85 17.04 3.18
C SER A 41 -38.34 16.07 2.10
N THR A 42 -39.45 15.41 2.40
CA THR A 42 -40.34 14.77 1.43
C THR A 42 -40.71 15.74 0.31
N PRO A 43 -40.62 15.36 -0.98
CA PRO A 43 -41.02 16.22 -2.09
C PRO A 43 -42.54 16.18 -2.24
N THR A 44 -43.23 17.23 -1.82
CA THR A 44 -44.61 17.46 -2.20
C THR A 44 -44.70 17.85 -3.67
N THR A 45 -45.42 17.00 -4.38
CA THR A 45 -46.04 17.11 -5.70
C THR A 45 -46.67 18.49 -5.96
N ASN A 46 -46.69 18.84 -7.26
CA ASN A 46 -47.55 19.82 -7.96
C ASN A 46 -46.94 21.19 -8.27
N GLN A 47 -46.53 21.39 -9.54
CA GLN A 47 -47.17 22.44 -10.34
C GLN A 47 -46.98 22.22 -11.84
N SER A 48 -48.05 21.76 -12.48
CA SER A 48 -48.31 21.91 -13.91
C SER A 48 -48.46 23.39 -14.25
N ARG A 49 -47.79 23.86 -15.29
CA ARG A 49 -48.23 25.07 -16.02
C ARG A 49 -48.05 24.87 -17.52
N MET A 50 -49.16 24.59 -18.17
CA MET A 50 -49.37 24.74 -19.61
C MET A 50 -49.10 26.19 -20.03
N VAL A 51 -48.32 26.39 -21.09
CA VAL A 51 -48.51 27.50 -22.04
C VAL A 51 -48.24 26.95 -23.45
N GLU A 52 -49.22 27.19 -24.31
CA GLU A 52 -49.33 26.77 -25.70
C GLU A 52 -49.00 27.95 -26.65
N VAL A 53 -48.64 27.61 -27.90
CA VAL A 53 -48.83 28.36 -29.17
C VAL A 53 -47.64 29.12 -29.82
N ARG A 54 -47.36 28.66 -31.06
CA ARG A 54 -46.83 29.30 -32.30
C ARG A 54 -45.33 29.55 -32.55
N ALA A 55 -44.86 28.90 -33.62
CA ALA A 55 -43.92 29.43 -34.63
C ALA A 55 -44.75 30.05 -35.80
N PRO A 56 -44.23 30.91 -36.72
CA PRO A 56 -42.97 30.69 -37.46
C PRO A 56 -42.12 31.92 -37.88
N THR A 57 -40.88 31.61 -38.32
CA THR A 57 -40.03 32.27 -39.35
C THR A 57 -39.12 33.49 -39.01
N ALA A 58 -37.82 33.23 -39.24
CA ALA A 58 -36.80 34.03 -39.94
C ALA A 58 -36.05 35.20 -39.25
N VAL A 59 -34.74 34.92 -39.04
CA VAL A 59 -33.56 35.78 -39.25
C VAL A 59 -33.39 37.00 -38.34
N THR A 60 -32.65 36.81 -37.24
CA THR A 60 -31.60 37.75 -36.81
C THR A 60 -30.60 36.99 -35.93
N ALA A 61 -29.30 37.09 -36.23
CA ALA A 61 -28.25 36.62 -35.33
C ALA A 61 -28.09 37.60 -34.16
N PRO A 62 -28.00 37.10 -32.93
CA PRO A 62 -27.08 37.70 -31.96
C PRO A 62 -26.18 36.65 -31.30
N THR A 63 -24.90 36.96 -31.27
CA THR A 63 -23.88 36.45 -30.36
C THR A 63 -24.40 36.40 -28.92
N LEU A 64 -24.49 35.22 -28.33
CA LEU A 64 -24.51 35.05 -26.88
C LEU A 64 -23.84 33.72 -26.51
N TYR A 65 -22.62 33.84 -25.98
CA TYR A 65 -22.00 32.81 -25.15
C TYR A 65 -22.95 32.53 -23.97
N ASN A 66 -23.77 31.49 -24.07
CA ASN A 66 -24.51 30.99 -22.93
C ASN A 66 -23.52 30.29 -21.99
N THR A 67 -23.11 31.09 -21.02
CA THR A 67 -22.44 30.70 -19.79
C THR A 67 -23.45 29.91 -18.94
N GLU A 68 -22.99 28.78 -18.41
CA GLU A 68 -23.46 28.13 -17.17
C GLU A 68 -24.96 28.15 -16.85
N SER A 69 -25.62 27.03 -17.13
CA SER A 69 -26.67 26.50 -16.24
C SER A 69 -26.44 25.00 -16.08
N ARG A 70 -25.33 24.62 -15.43
CA ARG A 70 -25.11 23.25 -14.97
C ARG A 70 -25.74 23.09 -13.60
N ASP A 71 -27.07 23.02 -13.57
CA ASP A 71 -27.85 22.73 -12.37
C ASP A 71 -27.86 21.20 -12.11
N ASP A 72 -26.67 20.60 -12.01
CA ASP A 72 -26.46 19.19 -11.64
C ASP A 72 -26.22 19.08 -10.13
N SER A 73 -27.18 19.54 -9.33
CA SER A 73 -27.12 19.51 -7.86
C SER A 73 -26.78 18.12 -7.24
N PRO A 74 -27.30 16.96 -7.71
CA PRO A 74 -26.90 15.66 -7.15
C PRO A 74 -25.51 15.21 -7.60
N GLY A 75 -25.08 15.56 -8.81
CA GLY A 75 -23.74 15.22 -9.33
C GLY A 75 -22.62 15.97 -8.61
N LEU A 76 -22.84 17.26 -8.35
CA LEU A 76 -21.88 18.11 -7.64
C LEU A 76 -21.66 17.66 -6.18
N VAL A 77 -22.73 17.20 -5.52
CA VAL A 77 -22.68 16.66 -4.15
C VAL A 77 -21.89 15.34 -4.11
N ALA A 78 -22.17 14.41 -5.02
CA ALA A 78 -21.43 13.16 -5.12
C ALA A 78 -19.94 13.40 -5.39
N GLN A 79 -19.62 14.33 -6.30
CA GLN A 79 -18.25 14.72 -6.60
C GLN A 79 -17.55 15.37 -5.38
N ALA A 80 -18.22 16.24 -4.64
CA ALA A 80 -17.68 16.82 -3.41
C ALA A 80 -17.36 15.76 -2.35
N TRP A 81 -18.20 14.72 -2.24
CA TRP A 81 -17.97 13.60 -1.34
C TRP A 81 -16.80 12.71 -1.76
N ILE A 82 -16.70 12.40 -3.05
CA ILE A 82 -15.56 11.66 -3.61
C ILE A 82 -14.26 12.43 -3.38
N ALA A 83 -14.25 13.76 -3.59
CA ALA A 83 -13.09 14.60 -3.36
C ALA A 83 -12.69 14.64 -1.87
N LEU A 84 -13.66 14.76 -0.95
CA LEU A 84 -13.39 14.72 0.48
C LEU A 84 -12.81 13.35 0.89
N LEU A 85 -13.46 12.26 0.47
CA LEU A 85 -13.02 10.91 0.77
C LEU A 85 -11.58 10.68 0.27
N ALA A 86 -11.30 11.09 -0.97
CA ALA A 86 -9.96 11.00 -1.56
C ALA A 86 -8.94 11.84 -0.77
N ALA A 87 -9.30 13.04 -0.32
CA ALA A 87 -8.43 13.88 0.48
C ALA A 87 -8.15 13.26 1.87
N VAL A 88 -9.18 12.75 2.55
CA VAL A 88 -9.05 12.09 3.87
C VAL A 88 -8.19 10.83 3.75
N LEU A 89 -8.46 9.98 2.76
CA LEU A 89 -7.65 8.78 2.50
C LEU A 89 -6.21 9.15 2.15
N GLY A 90 -5.99 10.18 1.32
CA GLY A 90 -4.65 10.68 1.00
C GLY A 90 -3.87 11.13 2.25
N ILE A 91 -4.52 11.87 3.16
CA ILE A 91 -3.91 12.29 4.43
C ILE A 91 -3.59 11.08 5.32
N LEU A 92 -4.52 10.14 5.45
CA LEU A 92 -4.32 8.93 6.25
C LEU A 92 -3.14 8.11 5.74
N LEU A 93 -3.05 7.90 4.42
CA LEU A 93 -1.95 7.19 3.78
C LEU A 93 -0.61 7.93 3.99
N LEU A 94 -0.61 9.27 3.93
CA LEU A 94 0.59 10.08 4.21
C LEU A 94 1.05 9.92 5.66
N VAL A 95 0.13 9.93 6.64
CA VAL A 95 0.43 9.69 8.05
C VAL A 95 1.02 8.29 8.24
N LEU A 96 0.42 7.27 7.63
CA LEU A 96 0.94 5.89 7.67
C LEU A 96 2.34 5.79 7.04
N GLN A 97 2.60 6.50 5.95
CA GLN A 97 3.91 6.53 5.30
C GLN A 97 4.97 7.19 6.19
N LEU A 98 4.64 8.30 6.86
CA LEU A 98 5.53 8.95 7.83
C LEU A 98 5.80 8.07 9.06
N PHE A 99 4.77 7.40 9.58
CA PHE A 99 4.94 6.46 10.68
C PHE A 99 5.83 5.27 10.28
N GLY A 100 5.59 4.71 9.09
CA GLY A 100 6.43 3.66 8.52
C GLY A 100 7.88 4.09 8.34
N PHE A 101 8.10 5.32 7.86
CA PHE A 101 9.45 5.91 7.77
C PHE A 101 10.12 6.01 9.13
N ALA A 102 9.44 6.57 10.13
CA ALA A 102 9.98 6.73 11.48
C ALA A 102 10.35 5.37 12.09
N LYS A 103 9.47 4.37 11.98
CA LYS A 103 9.73 3.01 12.46
C LYS A 103 10.88 2.35 11.70
N ALA A 104 10.97 2.55 10.38
CA ALA A 104 12.07 2.01 9.60
C ALA A 104 13.42 2.62 10.00
N VAL A 105 13.48 3.92 10.26
CA VAL A 105 14.69 4.60 10.74
C VAL A 105 15.11 4.12 12.13
N ILE A 106 14.14 3.94 13.04
CA ILE A 106 14.41 3.41 14.38
C ILE A 106 14.93 1.97 14.27
N GLY A 107 14.24 1.11 13.53
CA GLY A 107 14.65 -0.29 13.34
C GLY A 107 16.00 -0.44 12.64
N SER A 108 16.34 0.45 11.69
CA SER A 108 17.64 0.44 11.01
C SER A 108 18.80 0.85 11.92
N ARG A 109 18.57 1.39 13.11
CA ARG A 109 19.64 1.71 14.08
C ARG A 109 19.97 0.55 15.00
N ASP A 110 19.07 -0.44 15.10
CA ASP A 110 19.31 -1.63 15.88
C ASP A 110 20.30 -2.54 15.14
N LYS A 111 21.36 -2.95 15.83
CA LYS A 111 22.42 -3.81 15.27
C LYS A 111 22.18 -5.29 15.56
N ASN A 112 21.26 -5.61 16.47
CA ASN A 112 21.01 -6.97 16.95
C ASN A 112 19.67 -7.51 16.45
N VAL A 113 19.27 -7.13 15.24
CA VAL A 113 18.05 -7.64 14.62
C VAL A 113 18.25 -9.12 14.29
N THR A 114 17.41 -9.96 14.88
CA THR A 114 17.35 -11.40 14.60
C THR A 114 16.03 -11.73 13.91
N ALA A 115 16.05 -12.72 13.03
CA ALA A 115 14.86 -13.23 12.36
C ALA A 115 14.79 -14.74 12.58
N ASP A 116 13.63 -15.22 13.00
CA ASP A 116 13.38 -16.65 13.11
C ASP A 116 13.04 -17.22 11.74
N TRP A 117 13.72 -18.30 11.37
CA TRP A 117 13.51 -19.03 10.13
C TRP A 117 13.06 -20.44 10.44
N CYS A 118 11.87 -20.79 9.98
CA CYS A 118 11.15 -21.98 10.41
C CYS A 118 11.00 -23.00 9.29
N SER A 119 11.15 -24.28 9.64
CA SER A 119 10.99 -25.40 8.71
C SER A 119 10.41 -26.63 9.43
N THR A 120 9.61 -27.42 8.70
CA THR A 120 9.09 -28.71 9.18
C THR A 120 10.20 -29.74 9.36
N LEU A 121 11.32 -29.59 8.65
CA LEU A 121 12.51 -30.44 8.79
C LEU A 121 13.22 -30.26 10.14
N PHE A 122 12.94 -29.17 10.86
CA PHE A 122 13.55 -28.87 12.15
C PHE A 122 12.70 -29.33 13.34
N THR A 123 11.52 -29.89 13.09
CA THR A 123 10.56 -30.27 14.14
C THR A 123 11.13 -31.09 15.29
N ARG A 124 12.05 -32.01 14.98
CA ARG A 124 12.70 -32.89 15.96
C ARG A 124 14.19 -32.58 16.16
N GLY A 125 14.68 -31.53 15.51
CA GLY A 125 16.07 -31.12 15.64
C GLY A 125 16.30 -30.44 16.98
N LEU A 126 17.40 -30.78 17.65
CA LEU A 126 17.99 -29.99 18.74
C LEU A 126 18.82 -28.84 18.18
N ALA A 127 19.58 -29.13 17.13
CA ALA A 127 20.47 -28.17 16.50
C ALA A 127 20.58 -28.43 14.98
N VAL A 128 20.87 -27.38 14.23
CA VAL A 128 21.11 -27.43 12.78
C VAL A 128 22.48 -26.84 12.51
N ALA A 129 23.35 -27.60 11.85
CA ALA A 129 24.63 -27.10 11.35
C ALA A 129 24.52 -26.73 9.86
N SER A 130 24.95 -25.51 9.54
CA SER A 130 24.99 -24.96 8.18
C SER A 130 26.11 -23.92 8.07
N GLY A 131 26.87 -23.90 6.97
CA GLY A 131 27.89 -22.87 6.73
C GLY A 131 28.94 -22.74 7.84
N CYS A 132 29.33 -23.85 8.49
CA CYS A 132 30.23 -23.91 9.66
C CYS A 132 29.70 -23.30 10.96
N GLU A 133 28.45 -22.81 11.01
CA GLU A 133 27.79 -22.39 12.25
C GLU A 133 26.77 -23.44 12.70
N VAL A 134 26.52 -23.50 14.02
CA VAL A 134 25.51 -24.39 14.62
C VAL A 134 24.44 -23.52 15.26
N TYR A 135 23.20 -23.75 14.85
CA TYR A 135 22.03 -23.02 15.29
C TYR A 135 21.19 -23.91 16.20
N GLU A 136 20.82 -23.38 17.36
CA GLU A 136 19.87 -24.05 18.26
C GLU A 136 18.46 -23.96 17.68
N VAL A 137 17.74 -25.08 17.72
CA VAL A 137 16.37 -25.15 17.22
C VAL A 137 15.40 -24.89 18.37
N LYS A 138 14.58 -23.85 18.21
CA LYS A 138 13.40 -23.65 19.05
C LYS A 138 12.25 -24.46 18.46
N ALA A 139 11.89 -25.56 19.12
CA ALA A 139 10.78 -26.39 18.71
C ALA A 139 9.44 -25.76 19.15
N SER A 140 8.53 -25.54 18.19
CA SER A 140 7.13 -25.23 18.49
C SER A 140 6.32 -26.52 18.34
N TYR A 141 6.22 -27.28 19.42
CA TYR A 141 5.56 -28.61 19.43
C TYR A 141 4.07 -28.55 19.03
N SER A 142 3.38 -27.43 19.29
CA SER A 142 1.97 -27.25 18.94
C SER A 142 1.74 -27.03 17.44
N GLN A 143 2.76 -26.59 16.70
CA GLN A 143 2.64 -26.24 15.27
C GLN A 143 3.30 -27.27 14.35
N GLY A 144 4.07 -28.22 14.91
CA GLY A 144 4.81 -29.19 14.10
C GLY A 144 5.85 -28.49 13.21
N ILE A 145 6.52 -27.46 13.72
CA ILE A 145 7.58 -26.70 13.05
C ILE A 145 8.71 -26.41 14.03
N GLY A 146 9.96 -26.48 13.56
CA GLY A 146 11.13 -26.00 14.32
C GLY A 146 11.69 -24.72 13.68
N CYS A 147 12.18 -23.79 14.50
CA CYS A 147 12.73 -22.52 14.04
C CYS A 147 14.16 -22.33 14.50
N ILE A 148 14.99 -21.77 13.63
CA ILE A 148 16.35 -21.32 13.97
C ILE A 148 16.40 -19.80 13.94
N THR A 149 17.13 -19.19 14.88
CA THR A 149 17.29 -17.74 14.93
C THR A 149 18.50 -17.33 14.10
N LEU A 150 18.26 -16.59 13.02
CA LEU A 150 19.29 -16.08 12.11
C LEU A 150 19.56 -14.60 12.35
N LYS A 151 20.74 -14.14 11.92
CA LYS A 151 21.04 -12.70 11.86
C LYS A 151 20.15 -12.04 10.81
N GLY A 152 19.52 -10.92 11.16
CA GLY A 152 18.56 -10.18 10.32
C GLY A 152 19.20 -9.37 9.18
N TYR A 153 20.15 -9.94 8.43
CA TYR A 153 20.82 -9.24 7.33
C TYR A 153 19.84 -8.81 6.23
N GLU A 154 18.94 -9.70 5.83
CA GLU A 154 17.88 -9.41 4.86
C GLU A 154 16.93 -8.34 5.41
N GLN A 155 16.56 -8.42 6.69
CA GLN A 155 15.70 -7.42 7.33
C GLN A 155 16.34 -6.02 7.34
N TYR A 156 17.64 -5.91 7.61
CA TYR A 156 18.36 -4.64 7.51
C TYR A 156 18.37 -4.09 6.08
N THR A 157 18.62 -4.96 5.10
CA THR A 157 18.62 -4.60 3.68
C THR A 157 17.24 -4.09 3.25
N TRP A 158 16.17 -4.77 3.67
CA TRP A 158 14.78 -4.35 3.45
C TRP A 158 14.41 -3.04 4.14
N LEU A 159 14.85 -2.83 5.38
CA LEU A 159 14.65 -1.59 6.12
C LEU A 159 15.33 -0.42 5.41
N ARG A 160 16.59 -0.60 5.01
CA ARG A 160 17.35 0.42 4.28
C ARG A 160 16.72 0.74 2.92
N ALA A 161 16.31 -0.28 2.17
CA ALA A 161 15.60 -0.08 0.91
C ALA A 161 14.28 0.68 1.11
N SER A 162 13.52 0.33 2.15
CA SER A 162 12.26 1.01 2.49
C SER A 162 12.48 2.48 2.83
N ILE A 163 13.53 2.82 3.60
CA ILE A 163 13.90 4.20 3.91
C ILE A 163 14.18 4.99 2.62
N ILE A 164 14.98 4.43 1.71
CA ILE A 164 15.34 5.09 0.44
C ILE A 164 14.09 5.30 -0.43
N ILE A 165 13.28 4.25 -0.60
CA ILE A 165 12.06 4.29 -1.43
C ILE A 165 11.04 5.29 -0.87
N ILE A 166 10.79 5.25 0.44
CA ILE A 166 9.85 6.18 1.08
C ILE A 166 10.35 7.62 0.99
N CYS A 167 11.65 7.86 1.21
CA CYS A 167 12.23 9.19 1.07
C CYS A 167 12.06 9.74 -0.36
N LEU A 168 12.40 8.94 -1.37
CA LEU A 168 12.23 9.32 -2.78
C LEU A 168 10.74 9.56 -3.10
N SER A 169 9.86 8.69 -2.63
CA SER A 169 8.41 8.84 -2.80
C SER A 169 7.89 10.16 -2.21
N LEU A 170 8.29 10.51 -0.97
CA LEU A 170 7.89 11.77 -0.34
C LEU A 170 8.38 12.97 -1.15
N THR A 171 9.61 12.95 -1.67
CA THR A 171 10.11 14.03 -2.53
C THR A 171 9.27 14.18 -3.80
N PHE A 172 8.93 13.08 -4.48
CA PHE A 172 8.06 13.11 -5.67
C PHE A 172 6.64 13.57 -5.37
N GLN A 173 6.07 13.20 -4.22
CA GLN A 173 4.75 13.70 -3.79
C GLN A 173 4.79 15.23 -3.59
N VAL A 174 5.85 15.77 -2.99
CA VAL A 174 6.02 17.22 -2.83
C VAL A 174 6.15 17.91 -4.20
N PHE A 175 6.94 17.37 -5.13
CA PHE A 175 7.05 17.91 -6.49
C PHE A 175 5.71 17.88 -7.23
N ASP A 176 4.98 16.77 -7.16
CA ASP A 176 3.65 16.65 -7.78
C ASP A 176 2.67 17.65 -7.17
N LEU A 177 2.67 17.84 -5.84
CA LEU A 177 1.85 18.85 -5.18
C LEU A 177 2.19 20.26 -5.67
N ILE A 178 3.48 20.59 -5.77
CA ILE A 178 3.94 21.88 -6.30
C ILE A 178 3.46 22.09 -7.74
N ILE A 179 3.57 21.08 -8.60
CA ILE A 179 3.08 21.14 -9.99
C ILE A 179 1.57 21.37 -10.01
N LEU A 180 0.80 20.63 -9.21
CA LEU A 180 -0.65 20.77 -9.15
C LEU A 180 -1.11 22.15 -8.64
N LEU A 181 -0.32 22.77 -7.75
CA LEU A 181 -0.58 24.11 -7.21
C LEU A 181 -0.19 25.23 -8.18
N LEU A 182 0.96 25.12 -8.85
CA LEU A 182 1.54 26.20 -9.66
C LEU A 182 1.09 26.18 -11.13
N VAL A 183 0.80 25.00 -11.68
CA VAL A 183 0.49 24.85 -13.10
C VAL A 183 -0.98 25.17 -13.35
N ARG A 184 -1.24 26.12 -14.25
CA ARG A 184 -2.60 26.40 -14.75
C ARG A 184 -3.12 25.22 -15.56
N GLY A 185 -4.39 24.84 -15.38
CA GLY A 185 -4.99 23.66 -16.02
C GLY A 185 -4.96 23.61 -17.55
N THR A 186 -4.72 24.76 -18.20
CA THR A 186 -4.59 24.88 -19.65
C THR A 186 -3.17 24.67 -20.18
N ALA A 187 -2.15 24.62 -19.30
CA ALA A 187 -0.76 24.45 -19.70
C ALA A 187 -0.53 23.04 -20.26
N ARG A 188 -0.09 22.98 -21.52
CA ARG A 188 0.32 21.75 -22.19
C ARG A 188 1.81 21.81 -22.50
N TRP A 189 2.52 20.73 -22.24
CA TRP A 189 3.91 20.56 -22.65
C TRP A 189 4.00 19.37 -23.58
N ARG A 190 4.52 19.59 -24.80
CA ARG A 190 4.57 18.56 -25.86
C ARG A 190 3.21 17.85 -26.09
N GLY A 191 2.11 18.59 -26.01
CA GLY A 191 0.76 18.06 -26.18
C GLY A 191 0.16 17.36 -24.95
N ALA A 192 0.95 17.06 -23.92
CA ALA A 192 0.47 16.47 -22.69
C ALA A 192 -0.01 17.54 -21.69
N LYS A 193 -1.12 17.30 -20.99
CA LYS A 193 -1.59 18.16 -19.90
C LYS A 193 -0.61 18.07 -18.72
N MET A 194 -0.02 19.19 -18.34
CA MET A 194 1.02 19.23 -17.30
C MET A 194 0.47 19.10 -15.87
N LYS A 195 -0.81 19.43 -15.66
CA LYS A 195 -1.47 19.34 -14.35
C LYS A 195 -1.90 17.90 -14.05
N ARG A 196 -0.93 17.01 -13.89
CA ARG A 196 -1.11 15.62 -13.42
C ARG A 196 0.07 15.25 -12.53
N PRO A 197 -0.12 14.34 -11.55
CA PRO A 197 0.96 13.88 -10.69
C PRO A 197 1.81 12.82 -11.42
N TRP A 198 2.61 13.29 -12.38
CA TRP A 198 3.40 12.44 -13.26
C TRP A 198 4.48 11.67 -12.50
N PHE A 199 5.14 12.30 -11.52
CA PHE A 199 6.29 11.70 -10.84
C PHE A 199 5.86 10.52 -9.97
N THR A 200 4.81 10.67 -9.17
CA THR A 200 4.26 9.58 -8.34
C THR A 200 3.65 8.47 -9.19
N MET A 201 3.02 8.77 -10.32
CA MET A 201 2.48 7.74 -11.22
C MET A 201 3.59 6.89 -11.85
N PHE A 202 4.62 7.51 -12.44
CA PHE A 202 5.72 6.75 -13.05
C PHE A 202 6.57 6.02 -12.01
N SER A 203 6.93 6.71 -10.92
CA SER A 203 7.73 6.09 -9.87
C SER A 203 6.99 4.93 -9.20
N GLY A 204 5.69 5.03 -8.96
CA GLY A 204 4.87 3.95 -8.41
C GLY A 204 4.93 2.68 -9.26
N ASN A 205 4.81 2.80 -10.58
CA ASN A 205 4.92 1.66 -11.50
C ASN A 205 6.32 1.04 -11.50
N ILE A 206 7.37 1.87 -11.49
CA ILE A 206 8.76 1.39 -11.45
C ILE A 206 9.03 0.65 -10.14
N ILE A 207 8.61 1.23 -9.00
CA ILE A 207 8.77 0.61 -7.68
C ILE A 207 8.02 -0.72 -7.62
N LEU A 208 6.80 -0.79 -8.15
CA LEU A 208 6.02 -2.03 -8.21
C LEU A 208 6.76 -3.12 -8.99
N LEU A 209 7.25 -2.80 -10.19
CA LEU A 209 8.01 -3.72 -11.03
C LEU A 209 9.27 -4.22 -10.31
N VAL A 210 10.04 -3.31 -9.70
CA VAL A 210 11.26 -3.65 -8.96
C VAL A 210 10.93 -4.56 -7.78
N LEU A 211 9.88 -4.28 -7.01
CA LEU A 211 9.46 -5.13 -5.90
C LEU A 211 9.03 -6.52 -6.34
N ILE A 212 8.31 -6.63 -7.47
CA ILE A 212 7.92 -7.93 -8.03
C ILE A 212 9.17 -8.72 -8.41
N ILE A 213 10.11 -8.11 -9.14
CA ILE A 213 11.33 -8.76 -9.58
C ILE A 213 12.18 -9.21 -8.38
N VAL A 214 12.47 -8.30 -7.44
CA VAL A 214 13.25 -8.60 -6.23
C VAL A 214 12.55 -9.65 -5.37
N GLY A 215 11.23 -9.54 -5.21
CA GLY A 215 10.43 -10.50 -4.46
C GLY A 215 10.53 -11.90 -5.03
N VAL A 216 10.42 -12.05 -6.35
CA VAL A 216 10.60 -13.36 -7.02
C VAL A 216 12.01 -13.90 -6.81
N PHE A 217 13.04 -13.08 -7.00
CA PHE A 217 14.43 -13.52 -6.83
C PHE A 217 14.75 -13.93 -5.40
N GLN A 218 14.25 -13.20 -4.40
CA GLN A 218 14.47 -13.55 -3.00
C GLN A 218 13.72 -14.84 -2.62
N CYS A 219 12.47 -15.01 -3.09
CA CYS A 219 11.70 -16.23 -2.84
C CYS A 219 12.35 -17.51 -3.39
N GLN A 220 13.28 -17.39 -4.34
CA GLN A 220 14.00 -18.51 -4.95
C GLN A 220 15.32 -18.83 -4.25
N ARG A 221 15.77 -18.03 -3.27
CA ARG A 221 17.06 -18.20 -2.59
C ARG A 221 16.84 -18.55 -1.12
N LEU A 222 17.77 -19.34 -0.59
CA LEU A 222 17.86 -19.57 0.85
C LEU A 222 18.44 -18.31 1.53
N PRO A 223 18.18 -18.12 2.83
CA PRO A 223 18.81 -17.07 3.61
C PRO A 223 20.33 -17.11 3.45
N LYS A 224 20.95 -15.93 3.45
CA LYS A 224 22.40 -15.82 3.47
C LYS A 224 22.94 -16.60 4.69
N ASP A 225 24.05 -17.31 4.49
CA ASP A 225 24.71 -18.16 5.50
C ASP A 225 24.02 -19.51 5.79
N ILE A 226 22.97 -19.87 5.02
CA ILE A 226 22.36 -21.21 5.05
C ILE A 226 22.58 -21.95 3.73
N ASP A 227 23.31 -23.05 3.82
CA ASP A 227 23.53 -23.99 2.72
C ASP A 227 22.28 -24.82 2.42
N GLN A 228 22.21 -25.32 1.18
CA GLN A 228 21.11 -26.18 0.75
C GLN A 228 21.09 -27.54 1.47
N ASN A 229 22.27 -28.05 1.85
CA ASN A 229 22.41 -29.26 2.64
C ASN A 229 22.76 -28.87 4.06
N VAL A 230 21.88 -29.18 5.01
CA VAL A 230 22.10 -28.90 6.43
C VAL A 230 22.11 -30.20 7.23
N THR A 231 22.94 -30.23 8.27
CA THR A 231 22.99 -31.38 9.18
C THR A 231 22.10 -31.08 10.36
N VAL A 232 21.04 -31.87 10.55
CA VAL A 232 20.10 -31.74 11.67
C VAL A 232 20.48 -32.80 12.71
N PHE A 233 20.70 -32.35 13.94
CA PHE A 233 20.96 -33.22 15.08
C PHE A 233 19.66 -33.50 15.81
N GLU A 234 19.23 -34.75 15.85
CA GLU A 234 18.01 -35.21 16.51
C GLU A 234 18.35 -36.08 17.72
N HIS A 235 17.54 -35.95 18.78
CA HIS A 235 17.60 -36.82 19.93
C HIS A 235 16.44 -37.82 19.89
N ILE A 236 16.78 -39.10 19.85
CA ILE A 236 15.77 -40.17 19.85
C ILE A 236 15.60 -40.67 21.28
N GLU A 237 14.47 -40.29 21.89
CA GLU A 237 14.04 -40.83 23.18
C GLU A 237 13.81 -42.33 23.05
N GLY A 238 14.77 -43.12 23.55
CA GLY A 238 14.77 -44.58 23.46
C GLY A 238 16.17 -45.19 23.31
N LEU A 239 17.10 -44.49 22.64
CA LEU A 239 18.49 -44.96 22.47
C LEU A 239 19.52 -44.10 23.22
N ASN A 240 19.12 -42.94 23.78
CA ASN A 240 20.03 -42.00 24.44
C ASN A 240 21.23 -41.59 23.56
N GLN A 241 21.04 -41.62 22.25
CA GLN A 241 22.06 -41.30 21.24
C GLN A 241 21.60 -40.10 20.41
N ILE A 242 22.58 -39.28 20.02
CA ILE A 242 22.37 -38.16 19.10
C ILE A 242 22.62 -38.68 17.69
N PHE A 243 21.62 -38.54 16.82
CA PHE A 243 21.75 -38.88 15.41
C PHE A 243 21.85 -37.61 14.57
N ALA A 244 22.66 -37.68 13.51
CA ALA A 244 22.81 -36.59 12.55
C ALA A 244 22.19 -37.03 11.22
N CYS A 245 21.24 -36.23 10.73
CA CYS A 245 20.58 -36.44 9.44
C CYS A 245 20.95 -35.30 8.50
N ILE A 246 21.25 -35.62 7.23
CA ILE A 246 21.45 -34.60 6.20
C ILE A 246 20.08 -34.27 5.61
N ALA A 247 19.62 -33.05 5.85
CA ALA A 247 18.38 -32.53 5.29
C ALA A 247 18.70 -31.61 4.10
N HIS A 248 17.93 -31.77 3.02
CA HIS A 248 18.03 -30.91 1.85
C HIS A 248 16.95 -29.84 1.92
N LEU A 249 17.36 -28.60 2.17
CA LEU A 249 16.46 -27.46 2.28
C LEU A 249 15.98 -27.01 0.90
N THR A 250 14.73 -26.58 0.85
CA THR A 250 14.15 -25.89 -0.28
C THR A 250 13.88 -24.44 0.10
N PRO A 251 14.05 -23.49 -0.84
CA PRO A 251 13.67 -22.11 -0.59
C PRO A 251 12.16 -22.02 -0.31
N TYR A 252 11.77 -21.04 0.49
CA TYR A 252 10.40 -20.87 0.98
C TYR A 252 9.37 -20.63 -0.14
N GLY A 253 9.81 -20.18 -1.32
CA GLY A 253 8.95 -19.92 -2.46
C GLY A 253 7.94 -18.80 -2.19
N VAL A 254 7.12 -18.46 -3.18
CA VAL A 254 6.14 -17.35 -3.04
C VAL A 254 5.10 -17.67 -1.96
N ARG A 255 4.66 -18.93 -1.87
CA ARG A 255 3.66 -19.36 -0.87
C ARG A 255 4.20 -19.27 0.55
N GLY A 256 5.42 -19.76 0.80
CA GLY A 256 6.04 -19.66 2.12
C GLY A 256 6.32 -18.22 2.52
N ALA A 257 6.67 -17.36 1.55
CA ALA A 257 6.86 -15.93 1.79
C ALA A 257 5.58 -15.24 2.26
N VAL A 258 4.46 -15.55 1.59
CA VAL A 258 3.14 -15.00 1.93
C VAL A 258 2.70 -15.47 3.31
N ILE A 259 2.89 -16.75 3.64
CA ILE A 259 2.54 -17.30 4.95
C ILE A 259 3.38 -16.61 6.04
N GLY A 260 4.71 -16.60 5.91
CA GLY A 260 5.58 -15.96 6.91
C GLY A 260 5.31 -14.46 7.08
N TRP A 261 4.96 -13.76 5.99
CA TRP A 261 4.54 -12.35 6.09
C TRP A 261 3.20 -12.18 6.81
N THR A 262 2.24 -13.05 6.51
CA THR A 262 0.92 -13.01 7.12
C THR A 262 1.02 -13.32 8.62
N ASP A 263 1.82 -14.31 8.98
CA ASP A 263 2.09 -14.65 10.38
C ASP A 263 2.73 -13.49 11.12
N GLY A 264 3.79 -12.86 10.58
CA GLY A 264 4.41 -11.69 11.22
C GLY A 264 3.50 -10.45 11.30
N PHE A 265 2.57 -10.27 10.35
CA PHE A 265 1.57 -9.20 10.43
C PHE A 265 0.53 -9.49 11.52
N LEU A 266 0.04 -10.72 11.57
CA LEU A 266 -0.99 -11.17 12.52
C LEU A 266 -0.44 -11.51 13.90
N GLU A 267 0.88 -11.65 14.08
CA GLU A 267 1.52 -11.83 15.38
C GLU A 267 1.22 -10.64 16.30
N SER A 268 1.08 -9.44 15.73
CA SER A 268 0.65 -8.24 16.45
C SER A 268 -0.81 -8.31 16.97
N TRP A 269 -1.60 -9.29 16.52
CA TRP A 269 -2.97 -9.54 16.97
C TRP A 269 -3.03 -10.51 18.16
N GLY A 270 -1.88 -10.90 18.71
CA GLY A 270 -1.74 -11.65 19.96
C GLY A 270 -2.34 -13.06 19.93
N ASP A 271 -2.66 -13.58 21.12
CA ASP A 271 -3.14 -14.95 21.40
C ASP A 271 -4.45 -15.38 20.72
N THR A 272 -4.98 -14.58 19.77
CA THR A 272 -6.21 -14.90 19.04
C THR A 272 -6.09 -16.21 18.24
N TYR A 273 -4.85 -16.65 17.94
CA TYR A 273 -4.54 -17.91 17.26
C TYR A 273 -3.86 -18.96 18.14
N SER A 274 -3.77 -18.73 19.46
CA SER A 274 -3.24 -19.72 20.38
C SER A 274 -4.29 -20.82 20.56
N PRO A 275 -4.04 -22.09 20.14
CA PRO A 275 -4.93 -23.18 20.51
C PRO A 275 -4.93 -23.28 22.04
N LYS A 276 -6.14 -23.20 22.64
CA LYS A 276 -6.35 -23.54 24.05
C LYS A 276 -6.06 -25.01 24.31
#